data_AF-A0A5C4R906-F1
#
_entry.id   AF-A0A5C4R906-F1
#
_cell.length_a   1.000
_cell.length_b   1.000
_cell.length_c   1.000
_cell.angle_alpha   90.00
_cell.angle_beta   90.00
_cell.angle_gamma   90.00
#
_symmetry.space_group_name_H-M   'P 1'
#
loop_
_entity.id
_entity.type
_entity.pdbx_description
1 polymer ?
#
loop_
_entity_poly.entity_id
_entity_poly.type
_entity_poly.pdbx_seq_one_letter_code
_entity_poly.pdbx_strand_id
1 'polypeptide(L)'
;MSLTDNAALDAWLAATLDLPGARVTAADKLSGGAIQENWAVTVTADGMSRRLVIRRDAPATIAASRSRAEEYAIIAAAHRAGVRVPEPLGFCDDASVIGAPFAAMAWVGGTGYGPKVVRDASLGGDREALGRDLGRQLALIHRIDPGPALARVLGPRPADPALQAVAGLRGWLDARPAPRPGLEWALRWTERHAPAPDRVTLTHQDFRTGNFLVDADGLTAVLDWEFAAWSDPACDLGWFCAECWRFSRPDLDGGGIASREAVLSGYAAAGGIVPEPGRVRWWEVMAHIRWAVIALQQGDRHDSGAERSLHLALTGRISDTLEYRLLQMTAPEAA
;
A
#
# COMPACT_ATOMS: atom_id res chain seq x y z
N MET A 1 9.39 -17.54 19.08
CA MET A 1 9.71 -16.90 20.37
C MET A 1 8.52 -16.08 20.84
N SER A 2 8.28 -16.03 22.15
CA SER A 2 7.26 -15.16 22.74
C SER A 2 7.69 -13.69 22.66
N LEU A 3 6.72 -12.79 22.51
CA LEU A 3 6.95 -11.34 22.62
C LEU A 3 6.79 -10.87 24.08
N THR A 4 5.97 -11.55 24.88
CA THR A 4 5.93 -11.38 26.34
C THR A 4 7.00 -12.24 27.00
N ASP A 5 7.47 -11.84 28.19
CA ASP A 5 8.53 -12.53 28.94
C ASP A 5 9.85 -12.69 28.16
N ASN A 6 10.16 -11.70 27.32
CA ASN A 6 11.35 -11.69 26.47
C ASN A 6 12.30 -10.57 26.89
N ALA A 7 13.32 -10.91 27.69
CA ALA A 7 14.28 -9.95 28.22
C ALA A 7 15.10 -9.23 27.12
N ALA A 8 15.36 -9.90 25.98
CA ALA A 8 16.06 -9.28 24.87
C ALA A 8 15.20 -8.20 24.20
N LEU A 9 13.90 -8.49 23.99
CA LEU A 9 12.96 -7.51 23.45
C LEU A 9 12.72 -6.35 24.43
N ASP A 10 12.58 -6.63 25.72
CA ASP A 10 12.45 -5.61 26.77
C ASP A 10 13.65 -4.66 26.75
N ALA A 11 14.88 -5.20 26.73
CA ALA A 11 16.09 -4.40 26.68
C ALA A 11 16.20 -3.56 25.39
N TRP A 12 15.85 -4.16 24.25
CA TRP A 12 15.86 -3.45 22.97
C TRP A 12 14.84 -2.32 22.93
N LEU A 13 13.61 -2.54 23.43
CA LEU A 13 12.58 -1.51 23.52
C LEU A 13 12.94 -0.42 24.52
N ALA A 14 13.53 -0.77 25.66
CA ALA A 14 13.99 0.21 26.65
C ALA A 14 15.01 1.18 26.04
N ALA A 15 15.98 0.67 25.28
CA ALA A 15 16.97 1.49 24.60
C ALA A 15 16.36 2.29 23.43
N THR A 16 15.53 1.66 22.62
CA THR A 16 14.93 2.28 21.41
C THR A 16 13.98 3.43 21.77
N LEU A 17 13.24 3.28 22.87
CA LEU A 17 12.22 4.24 23.29
C LEU A 17 12.74 5.26 24.32
N ASP A 18 14.00 5.15 24.73
CA ASP A 18 14.57 5.86 25.89
C ASP A 18 13.69 5.72 27.14
N LEU A 19 13.28 4.47 27.42
CA LEU A 19 12.40 4.10 28.53
C LEU A 19 13.05 2.99 29.38
N PRO A 20 13.93 3.35 30.33
CA PRO A 20 14.55 2.39 31.23
C PRO A 20 13.50 1.53 31.96
N GLY A 21 13.75 0.23 32.07
CA GLY A 21 12.84 -0.70 32.73
C GLY A 21 11.56 -1.03 31.95
N ALA A 22 11.47 -0.63 30.68
CA ALA A 22 10.38 -1.02 29.78
C ALA A 22 10.23 -2.55 29.72
N ARG A 23 8.99 -3.02 29.86
CA ARG A 23 8.62 -4.44 29.72
C ARG A 23 7.41 -4.61 28.83
N VAL A 24 7.44 -5.65 28.00
CA VAL A 24 6.28 -6.07 27.23
C VAL A 24 5.30 -6.83 28.14
N THR A 25 4.17 -6.21 28.43
CA THR A 25 3.15 -6.75 29.35
C THR A 25 1.98 -7.42 28.64
N ALA A 26 1.77 -7.11 27.36
CA ALA A 26 0.79 -7.78 26.52
C ALA A 26 1.25 -7.78 25.05
N ALA A 27 0.92 -8.84 24.32
CA ALA A 27 1.20 -8.96 22.90
C ALA A 27 0.09 -9.76 22.21
N ASP A 28 -0.68 -9.10 21.35
CA ASP A 28 -1.79 -9.68 20.61
C ASP A 28 -1.51 -9.62 19.11
N LYS A 29 -1.62 -10.76 18.43
CA LYS A 29 -1.49 -10.79 16.97
C LYS A 29 -2.69 -10.06 16.36
N LEU A 30 -2.41 -9.07 15.53
CA LEU A 30 -3.44 -8.36 14.78
C LEU A 30 -3.90 -9.23 13.62
N SER A 31 -5.21 -9.27 13.39
CA SER A 31 -5.78 -9.85 12.19
C SER A 31 -5.68 -8.86 11.03
N GLY A 32 -5.46 -9.38 9.82
CA GLY A 32 -5.24 -8.57 8.62
C GLY A 32 -3.76 -8.44 8.24
N GLY A 33 -3.52 -8.21 6.95
CA GLY A 33 -2.21 -8.34 6.31
C GLY A 33 -2.04 -9.74 5.71
N ALA A 34 -1.92 -9.82 4.39
CA ALA A 34 -1.82 -11.11 3.70
C ALA A 34 -0.43 -11.75 3.80
N ILE A 35 0.60 -10.96 4.10
CA ILE A 35 2.03 -11.31 3.94
C ILE A 35 2.87 -10.83 5.15
N GLN A 36 2.25 -10.22 6.15
CA GLN A 36 2.95 -9.59 7.27
C GLN A 36 2.38 -10.06 8.61
N GLU A 37 3.25 -10.22 9.60
CA GLU A 37 2.83 -10.43 10.98
C GLU A 37 2.92 -9.13 11.76
N ASN A 38 1.76 -8.57 12.09
CA ASN A 38 1.64 -7.38 12.92
C ASN A 38 1.17 -7.76 14.32
N TRP A 39 1.86 -7.29 15.35
CA TRP A 39 1.56 -7.57 16.75
C TRP A 39 1.30 -6.26 17.48
N ALA A 40 0.12 -6.11 18.08
CA ALA A 40 -0.14 -5.06 19.04
C ALA A 40 0.57 -5.40 20.34
N VAL A 41 1.43 -4.51 20.81
CA VAL A 41 2.24 -4.72 22.00
C VAL A 41 1.98 -3.59 22.99
N THR A 42 1.80 -3.95 24.26
CA THR A 42 1.76 -3.00 25.36
C THR A 42 3.08 -3.05 26.10
N VAL A 43 3.74 -1.89 26.18
CA VAL A 43 4.99 -1.71 26.91
C VAL A 43 4.71 -0.88 28.15
N THR A 44 5.16 -1.36 29.31
CA THR A 44 5.00 -0.66 30.58
C THR A 44 6.37 -0.29 31.15
N ALA A 45 6.53 0.96 31.57
CA ALA A 45 7.69 1.48 32.30
C ALA A 45 7.20 2.46 33.38
N ASP A 46 7.73 2.37 34.60
CA ASP A 46 7.36 3.24 35.73
C ASP A 46 5.85 3.37 35.98
N GLY A 47 5.11 2.28 35.78
CA GLY A 47 3.64 2.24 35.96
C GLY A 47 2.84 2.90 34.83
N MET A 48 3.49 3.46 33.81
CA MET A 48 2.85 3.98 32.61
C MET A 48 2.90 2.95 31.49
N SER A 49 1.79 2.83 30.73
CA SER A 49 1.68 1.90 29.61
C SER A 49 1.55 2.66 28.29
N ARG A 50 2.28 2.20 27.27
CA ARG A 50 2.18 2.66 25.89
C ARG A 50 1.90 1.50 24.95
N ARG A 51 1.11 1.75 23.90
CA ARG A 51 0.86 0.77 22.84
C ARG A 51 1.76 1.05 21.64
N LEU A 52 2.24 -0.04 21.03
CA LEU A 52 3.01 -0.01 19.80
C LEU A 52 2.64 -1.19 18.91
N VAL A 53 3.15 -1.20 17.69
CA VAL A 53 3.03 -2.32 16.75
C VAL A 53 4.42 -2.86 16.44
N ILE A 54 4.63 -4.15 16.65
CA ILE A 54 5.81 -4.87 16.14
C ILE A 54 5.43 -5.50 14.81
N ARG A 55 6.22 -5.22 13.77
CA ARG A 55 6.02 -5.72 12.41
C ARG A 55 7.20 -6.61 12.02
N ARG A 56 6.93 -7.85 11.62
CA ARG A 56 7.92 -8.78 11.07
C ARG A 56 7.36 -9.49 9.85
N ASP A 57 8.24 -10.06 9.04
CA ASP A 57 7.84 -10.76 7.83
C ASP A 57 7.12 -12.07 8.18
N ALA A 58 6.07 -12.39 7.43
CA ALA A 58 5.46 -13.72 7.51
C ALA A 58 6.37 -14.76 6.82
N PRO A 59 6.22 -16.05 7.13
CA PRO A 59 6.99 -17.11 6.47
C PRO A 59 6.82 -17.15 4.94
N ALA A 60 5.67 -16.70 4.44
CA ALA A 60 5.42 -16.51 3.02
C ALA A 60 5.67 -15.04 2.65
N THR A 61 6.53 -14.81 1.67
CA THR A 61 6.81 -13.48 1.09
C THR A 61 6.37 -13.43 -0.37
N ILE A 62 6.03 -12.24 -0.86
CA ILE A 62 5.83 -12.01 -2.30
C ILE A 62 7.11 -11.41 -2.86
N ALA A 63 7.59 -11.92 -3.99
CA ALA A 63 8.88 -11.52 -4.58
C ALA A 63 8.98 -10.02 -4.92
N ALA A 64 7.85 -9.33 -5.10
CA ALA A 64 7.79 -7.90 -5.38
C ALA A 64 7.84 -7.01 -4.12
N SER A 65 7.70 -7.59 -2.92
CA SER A 65 7.67 -6.84 -1.66
C SER A 65 9.07 -6.42 -1.23
N ARG A 66 9.19 -5.19 -0.73
CA ARG A 66 10.39 -4.68 -0.06
C ARG A 66 10.67 -5.49 1.20
N SER A 67 11.95 -5.66 1.53
CA SER A 67 12.34 -6.22 2.82
C SER A 67 11.88 -5.30 3.97
N ARG A 68 11.77 -5.86 5.19
CA ARG A 68 11.36 -5.06 6.36
C ARG A 68 12.25 -3.85 6.62
N ALA A 69 13.55 -3.98 6.39
CA ALA A 69 14.51 -2.89 6.55
C ALA A 69 14.26 -1.75 5.54
N GLU A 70 14.01 -2.10 4.29
CA GLU A 70 13.70 -1.14 3.22
C GLU A 70 12.37 -0.44 3.48
N GLU A 71 11.33 -1.21 3.85
CA GLU A 71 10.01 -0.66 4.19
C GLU A 71 10.12 0.33 5.36
N TYR A 72 10.84 -0.05 6.44
CA TYR A 72 11.06 0.84 7.58
C TYR A 72 11.78 2.13 7.16
N ALA A 73 12.82 2.05 6.33
CA ALA A 73 13.53 3.23 5.84
C ALA A 73 12.63 4.17 5.02
N ILE A 74 11.72 3.61 4.22
CA ILE A 74 10.73 4.36 3.44
C ILE A 74 9.73 5.04 4.36
N ILE A 75 9.17 4.34 5.34
CA ILE A 75 8.21 4.92 6.31
C ILE A 75 8.90 6.02 7.14
N ALA A 76 10.15 5.82 7.55
CA ALA A 76 10.94 6.85 8.23
C ALA A 76 11.15 8.10 7.39
N ALA A 77 11.38 7.96 6.08
CA ALA A 77 11.44 9.10 5.17
C ALA A 77 10.07 9.79 5.03
N ALA A 78 8.99 9.02 4.89
CA ALA A 78 7.63 9.55 4.80
C ALA A 78 7.21 10.32 6.05
N HIS A 79 7.51 9.78 7.24
CA HIS A 79 7.25 10.44 8.52
C HIS A 79 7.99 11.78 8.62
N ARG A 80 9.29 11.81 8.28
CA ARG A 80 10.09 13.06 8.27
C ARG A 80 9.56 14.08 7.25
N ALA A 81 8.97 13.64 6.15
CA ALA A 81 8.34 14.50 5.15
C ALA A 81 6.94 14.99 5.55
N GLY A 82 6.44 14.60 6.73
CA GLY A 82 5.13 15.02 7.25
C GLY A 82 3.95 14.22 6.69
N VAL A 83 4.20 13.10 6.00
CA VAL A 83 3.14 12.15 5.64
C VAL A 83 2.61 11.55 6.94
N ARG A 84 1.28 11.48 7.08
CA ARG A 84 0.63 10.88 8.25
C ARG A 84 0.77 9.37 8.20
N VAL A 85 1.88 8.85 8.70
CA VAL A 85 2.19 7.43 8.89
C VAL A 85 2.33 7.13 10.38
N PRO A 86 2.23 5.86 10.82
CA PRO A 86 2.62 5.52 12.19
C PRO A 86 4.08 5.92 12.43
N GLU A 87 4.35 6.54 13.58
CA GLU A 87 5.70 6.98 13.90
C GLU A 87 6.66 5.77 13.93
N PRO A 88 7.76 5.80 13.16
CA PRO A 88 8.77 4.74 13.18
C PRO A 88 9.63 4.89 14.43
N LEU A 89 9.53 3.94 15.35
CA LEU A 89 10.23 3.98 16.63
C LEU A 89 11.62 3.36 16.54
N GLY A 90 11.78 2.26 15.80
CA GLY A 90 13.06 1.59 15.62
C GLY A 90 12.99 0.38 14.71
N PHE A 91 14.15 -0.05 14.20
CA PHE A 91 14.31 -1.30 13.45
C PHE A 91 15.43 -2.14 14.07
N CYS A 92 15.19 -3.44 14.16
CA CYS A 92 16.14 -4.42 14.68
C CYS A 92 16.43 -5.46 13.61
N ASP A 93 17.69 -5.61 13.23
CA ASP A 93 18.18 -6.64 12.32
C ASP A 93 18.67 -7.90 13.04
N ASP A 94 18.84 -7.83 14.37
CA ASP A 94 19.26 -8.96 15.20
C ASP A 94 18.11 -9.95 15.42
N ALA A 95 18.14 -11.03 14.62
CA ALA A 95 17.18 -12.12 14.74
C ALA A 95 17.25 -12.86 16.09
N SER A 96 18.29 -12.69 16.91
CA SER A 96 18.36 -13.30 18.25
C SER A 96 17.33 -12.74 19.23
N VAL A 97 16.78 -11.54 18.97
CA VAL A 97 15.83 -10.86 19.87
C VAL A 97 14.45 -11.51 19.85
N ILE A 98 13.85 -11.71 18.68
CA ILE A 98 12.51 -12.32 18.54
C ILE A 98 12.40 -13.41 17.45
N GLY A 99 13.53 -13.84 16.89
CA GLY A 99 13.61 -14.88 15.86
C GLY A 99 13.57 -14.38 14.41
N ALA A 100 13.48 -13.07 14.18
CA ALA A 100 13.49 -12.45 12.86
C ALA A 100 13.75 -10.94 12.98
N PRO A 101 14.24 -10.26 11.91
CA PRO A 101 14.24 -8.80 11.84
C PRO A 101 12.84 -8.22 12.00
N PHE A 102 12.74 -7.06 12.65
CA PHE A 102 11.46 -6.42 12.92
C PHE A 102 11.54 -4.91 13.04
N ALA A 103 10.41 -4.24 12.81
CA ALA A 103 10.22 -2.83 13.05
C ALA A 103 9.24 -2.60 14.20
N ALA A 104 9.53 -1.60 15.04
CA ALA A 104 8.61 -1.06 16.03
C ALA A 104 8.03 0.26 15.52
N MET A 105 6.70 0.36 15.53
CA MET A 105 5.95 1.54 15.09
C MET A 105 5.01 2.00 16.21
N ALA A 106 4.73 3.29 16.31
CA ALA A 106 3.73 3.78 17.24
C ALA A 106 2.34 3.22 16.90
N TRP A 107 1.53 2.98 17.93
CA TRP A 107 0.14 2.60 17.74
C TRP A 107 -0.67 3.79 17.21
N VAL A 108 -1.41 3.58 16.12
CA VAL A 108 -2.37 4.55 15.60
C VAL A 108 -3.75 3.92 15.57
N GLY A 109 -4.74 4.60 16.16
CA GLY A 109 -6.13 4.17 16.14
C GLY A 109 -6.81 4.43 14.80
N GLY A 110 -7.83 3.64 14.48
CA GLY A 110 -8.68 3.84 13.30
C GLY A 110 -9.11 2.52 12.66
N THR A 111 -9.95 2.63 11.63
CA THR A 111 -10.46 1.53 10.83
C THR A 111 -9.78 1.54 9.47
N GLY A 112 -9.14 0.43 9.10
CA GLY A 112 -8.53 0.24 7.78
C GLY A 112 -9.26 -0.76 6.88
N TYR A 113 -10.39 -1.35 7.32
CA TYR A 113 -11.10 -2.31 6.50
C TYR A 113 -11.93 -1.61 5.41
N GLY A 114 -11.43 -1.63 4.17
CA GLY A 114 -11.95 -0.86 3.03
C GLY A 114 -13.48 -0.88 2.87
N PRO A 115 -14.16 -2.04 2.84
CA PRO A 115 -15.61 -2.10 2.74
C PRO A 115 -16.34 -1.38 3.89
N LYS A 116 -15.80 -1.42 5.11
CA LYS A 116 -16.36 -0.69 6.25
C LYS A 116 -16.09 0.81 6.14
N VAL A 117 -14.86 1.20 5.77
CA VAL A 117 -14.48 2.61 5.57
C VAL A 117 -15.38 3.31 4.55
N VAL A 118 -15.77 2.61 3.48
CA VAL A 118 -16.67 3.15 2.44
C VAL A 118 -18.15 3.20 2.87
N ARG A 119 -18.63 2.19 3.61
CA ARG A 119 -20.06 2.03 3.91
C ARG A 119 -20.51 2.67 5.22
N ASP A 120 -19.62 2.79 6.19
CA ASP A 120 -19.93 3.33 7.51
C ASP A 120 -19.82 4.86 7.51
N ALA A 121 -20.97 5.54 7.50
CA ALA A 121 -21.05 7.00 7.47
C ALA A 121 -20.50 7.67 8.75
N SER A 122 -20.27 6.92 9.84
CA SER A 122 -19.65 7.47 11.06
C SER A 122 -18.13 7.60 10.96
N LEU A 123 -17.51 7.03 9.93
CA LEU A 123 -16.07 7.14 9.68
C LEU A 123 -15.76 8.24 8.66
N GLY A 124 -14.59 8.83 8.78
CA GLY A 124 -13.99 9.73 7.79
C GLY A 124 -14.47 11.17 7.82
N GLY A 125 -15.28 11.57 8.81
CA GLY A 125 -15.76 12.94 8.96
C GLY A 125 -16.42 13.50 7.70
N ASP A 126 -16.07 14.74 7.33
CA ASP A 126 -16.37 15.28 6.01
C ASP A 126 -15.58 14.51 4.95
N ARG A 127 -16.30 13.74 4.13
CA ARG A 127 -15.73 12.87 3.10
C ARG A 127 -14.97 13.64 2.02
N GLU A 128 -15.41 14.84 1.63
CA GLU A 128 -14.68 15.66 0.67
C GLU A 128 -13.41 16.25 1.31
N ALA A 129 -13.46 16.61 2.61
CA ALA A 129 -12.27 17.01 3.34
C ALA A 129 -11.27 15.86 3.50
N LEU A 130 -11.75 14.64 3.76
CA LEU A 130 -10.93 13.43 3.75
C LEU A 130 -10.31 13.18 2.38
N GLY A 131 -11.07 13.35 1.29
CA GLY A 131 -10.55 13.28 -0.08
C GLY A 131 -9.40 14.26 -0.31
N ARG A 132 -9.56 15.51 0.11
CA ARG A 132 -8.48 16.52 0.07
C ARG A 132 -7.27 16.11 0.91
N ASP A 133 -7.48 15.58 2.10
CA ASP A 133 -6.36 15.16 2.98
C ASP A 133 -5.61 13.94 2.42
N LEU A 134 -6.29 12.99 1.78
CA LEU A 134 -5.68 11.87 1.06
C LEU A 134 -4.87 12.35 -0.13
N GLY A 135 -5.40 13.30 -0.92
CA GLY A 135 -4.66 13.98 -1.97
C GLY A 135 -3.40 14.67 -1.45
N ARG A 136 -3.51 15.38 -0.32
CA ARG A 136 -2.37 15.99 0.36
C ARG A 136 -1.31 14.96 0.74
N GLN A 137 -1.69 13.79 1.25
CA GLN A 137 -0.71 12.73 1.57
C GLN A 137 0.05 12.30 0.33
N LEU A 138 -0.62 12.01 -0.79
CA LEU A 138 0.04 11.63 -2.04
C LEU A 138 1.04 12.71 -2.51
N ALA A 139 0.68 13.99 -2.41
CA ALA A 139 1.59 15.07 -2.78
C ALA A 139 2.84 15.11 -1.89
N LEU A 140 2.69 14.89 -0.58
CA LEU A 140 3.81 14.79 0.33
C LEU A 140 4.72 13.61 -0.01
N ILE A 141 4.14 12.43 -0.31
CA ILE A 141 4.88 11.24 -0.75
C ILE A 141 5.70 11.53 -2.01
N HIS A 142 5.04 12.07 -3.04
CA HIS A 142 5.67 12.33 -4.33
C HIS A 142 6.74 13.43 -4.29
N ARG A 143 6.85 14.17 -3.18
CA ARG A 143 7.85 15.22 -2.96
C ARG A 143 8.99 14.82 -2.06
N ILE A 144 9.01 13.59 -1.54
CA ILE A 144 10.10 13.08 -0.71
C ILE A 144 11.41 13.14 -1.51
N ASP A 145 12.37 13.92 -1.00
CA ASP A 145 13.76 13.85 -1.43
C ASP A 145 14.38 12.59 -0.79
N PRO A 146 14.83 11.60 -1.59
CA PRO A 146 15.39 10.38 -1.02
C PRO A 146 16.71 10.62 -0.26
N GLY A 147 17.48 11.66 -0.61
CA GLY A 147 18.89 11.72 -0.24
C GLY A 147 19.66 10.43 -0.59
N PRO A 148 20.92 10.28 -0.12
CA PRO A 148 21.75 9.13 -0.51
C PRO A 148 21.27 7.78 0.06
N ALA A 149 20.73 7.78 1.29
CA ALA A 149 20.35 6.55 1.98
C ALA A 149 19.09 5.91 1.36
N LEU A 150 18.02 6.69 1.19
CA LEU A 150 16.79 6.17 0.58
C LEU A 150 16.98 5.88 -0.92
N ALA A 151 17.82 6.63 -1.63
CA ALA A 151 18.11 6.35 -3.03
C ALA A 151 18.77 4.97 -3.21
N ARG A 152 19.61 4.54 -2.26
CA ARG A 152 20.20 3.19 -2.28
C ARG A 152 19.15 2.11 -2.07
N VAL A 153 18.21 2.33 -1.15
CA VAL A 153 17.08 1.43 -0.89
C VAL A 153 16.17 1.31 -2.11
N LEU A 154 15.84 2.44 -2.75
CA LEU A 154 14.90 2.45 -3.87
C LEU A 154 15.52 1.98 -5.19
N GLY A 155 16.84 2.06 -5.31
CA GLY A 155 17.57 1.74 -6.55
C GLY A 155 17.50 2.88 -7.58
N PRO A 156 17.97 2.63 -8.81
CA PRO A 156 17.96 3.63 -9.87
C PRO A 156 16.53 3.98 -10.28
N ARG A 157 16.33 5.24 -10.68
CA ARG A 157 15.06 5.68 -11.26
C ARG A 157 14.91 5.07 -12.67
N PRO A 158 13.76 4.47 -12.99
CA PRO A 158 13.47 4.00 -14.34
C PRO A 158 13.42 5.19 -15.31
N ALA A 159 13.90 4.98 -16.53
CA ALA A 159 13.76 5.98 -17.60
C ALA A 159 12.30 6.11 -18.07
N ASP A 160 11.57 4.99 -18.09
CA ASP A 160 10.16 4.92 -18.46
C ASP A 160 9.42 3.98 -17.49
N PRO A 161 8.88 4.50 -16.37
CA PRO A 161 8.16 3.68 -15.41
C PRO A 161 6.87 3.06 -15.99
N ALA A 162 6.23 3.72 -16.97
CA ALA A 162 4.99 3.24 -17.56
C ALA A 162 5.24 1.98 -18.39
N LEU A 163 6.18 2.03 -19.35
CA LEU A 163 6.52 0.86 -20.15
C LEU A 163 7.24 -0.22 -19.35
N GLN A 164 8.01 0.13 -18.32
CA GLN A 164 8.58 -0.86 -17.40
C GLN A 164 7.48 -1.65 -16.66
N ALA A 165 6.43 -0.97 -16.18
CA ALA A 165 5.30 -1.63 -15.52
C ALA A 165 4.54 -2.54 -16.49
N VAL A 166 4.31 -2.09 -17.73
CA VAL A 166 3.70 -2.89 -18.79
C VAL A 166 4.52 -4.14 -19.08
N ALA A 167 5.83 -4.00 -19.26
CA ALA A 167 6.73 -5.12 -19.53
C ALA A 167 6.75 -6.15 -18.40
N GLY A 168 6.71 -5.70 -17.13
CA GLY A 168 6.64 -6.60 -15.98
C GLY A 168 5.35 -7.43 -15.94
N LEU A 169 4.20 -6.79 -16.20
CA LEU A 169 2.91 -7.49 -16.26
C LEU A 169 2.82 -8.43 -17.47
N ARG A 170 3.35 -8.02 -18.63
CA ARG A 170 3.46 -8.87 -19.83
C ARG A 170 4.30 -10.10 -19.56
N GLY A 171 5.50 -9.93 -19.00
CA GLY A 171 6.40 -11.06 -18.71
C GLY A 171 5.79 -12.06 -17.72
N TRP A 172 5.02 -11.58 -16.73
CA TRP A 172 4.29 -12.49 -15.85
C TRP A 172 3.17 -13.23 -16.60
N LEU A 173 2.42 -12.55 -17.48
CA LEU A 173 1.35 -13.15 -18.26
C LEU A 173 1.87 -14.21 -19.24
N ASP A 174 2.97 -13.92 -19.94
CA ASP A 174 3.63 -14.83 -20.89
C ASP A 174 4.14 -16.12 -20.23
N ALA A 175 4.48 -16.06 -18.94
CA ALA A 175 4.91 -17.22 -18.16
C ALA A 175 3.75 -18.11 -17.68
N ARG A 176 2.49 -17.70 -17.88
CA ARG A 176 1.33 -18.49 -17.46
C ARG A 176 0.98 -19.57 -18.48
N PRO A 177 0.55 -20.76 -18.02
CA PRO A 177 0.04 -21.80 -18.94
C PRO A 177 -1.29 -21.42 -19.62
N ALA A 178 -2.17 -20.71 -18.91
CA ALA A 178 -3.53 -20.43 -19.37
C ALA A 178 -3.63 -19.01 -19.97
N PRO A 179 -4.09 -18.87 -21.23
CA PRO A 179 -4.22 -17.57 -21.87
C PRO A 179 -5.33 -16.74 -21.22
N ARG A 180 -5.15 -15.41 -21.21
CA ARG A 180 -6.14 -14.44 -20.70
C ARG A 180 -6.38 -13.33 -21.74
N PRO A 181 -7.22 -13.57 -22.77
CA PRO A 181 -7.37 -12.66 -23.90
C PRO A 181 -7.76 -11.22 -23.53
N GLY A 182 -8.52 -11.01 -22.45
CA GLY A 182 -8.88 -9.67 -21.98
C GLY A 182 -7.68 -8.91 -21.42
N LEU A 183 -6.81 -9.59 -20.65
CA LEU A 183 -5.55 -9.01 -20.17
C LEU A 183 -4.56 -8.78 -21.32
N GLU A 184 -4.44 -9.72 -22.25
CA GLU A 184 -3.59 -9.59 -23.44
C GLU A 184 -3.95 -8.34 -24.25
N TRP A 185 -5.25 -8.15 -24.50
CA TRP A 185 -5.80 -6.98 -25.17
C TRP A 185 -5.48 -5.69 -24.41
N ALA A 186 -5.77 -5.66 -23.11
CA ALA A 186 -5.57 -4.48 -22.29
C ALA A 186 -4.10 -4.07 -22.20
N LEU A 187 -3.19 -5.04 -22.03
CA LEU A 187 -1.74 -4.79 -22.05
C LEU A 187 -1.29 -4.24 -23.41
N ARG A 188 -1.83 -4.77 -24.52
CA ARG A 188 -1.51 -4.24 -25.85
C ARG A 188 -2.03 -2.82 -26.03
N TRP A 189 -3.19 -2.50 -25.46
CA TRP A 189 -3.70 -1.14 -25.42
C TRP A 189 -2.77 -0.23 -24.60
N THR A 190 -2.31 -0.65 -23.43
CA THR A 190 -1.43 0.18 -22.58
C THR A 190 -0.07 0.42 -23.22
N GLU A 191 0.52 -0.56 -23.92
CA GLU A 191 1.75 -0.38 -24.73
C GLU A 191 1.60 0.72 -25.78
N ARG A 192 0.45 0.77 -26.46
CA ARG A 192 0.21 1.69 -27.58
C ARG A 192 -0.16 3.11 -27.14
N HIS A 193 -0.69 3.26 -25.95
CA HIS A 193 -1.20 4.54 -25.42
C HIS A 193 -0.41 5.00 -24.19
N ALA A 194 0.78 4.42 -23.94
CA ALA A 194 1.63 4.79 -22.82
C ALA A 194 1.92 6.30 -22.85
N PRO A 195 1.74 7.01 -21.72
CA PRO A 195 2.11 8.41 -21.64
C PRO A 195 3.63 8.54 -21.82
N ALA A 196 4.08 9.62 -22.45
CA ALA A 196 5.51 9.91 -22.51
C ALA A 196 6.08 10.02 -21.08
N PRO A 197 7.32 9.54 -20.84
CA PRO A 197 7.99 9.71 -19.56
C PRO A 197 8.03 11.18 -19.15
N ASP A 198 7.85 11.41 -17.85
CA ASP A 198 7.88 12.73 -17.24
C ASP A 198 8.58 12.60 -15.88
N ARG A 199 8.00 13.11 -14.81
CA ARG A 199 8.58 13.06 -13.48
C ARG A 199 8.50 11.66 -12.90
N VAL A 200 9.62 11.18 -12.37
CA VAL A 200 9.71 9.96 -11.57
C VAL A 200 9.88 10.32 -10.11
N THR A 201 8.92 9.92 -9.27
CA THR A 201 8.89 10.20 -7.83
C THR A 201 8.77 8.91 -7.03
N LEU A 202 9.01 8.99 -5.72
CA LEU A 202 8.63 7.90 -4.83
C LEU A 202 7.10 7.80 -4.90
N THR A 203 6.59 6.60 -5.16
CA THR A 203 5.18 6.27 -5.10
C THR A 203 4.95 5.15 -4.12
N HIS A 204 3.78 5.15 -3.50
CA HIS A 204 3.34 4.12 -2.56
C HIS A 204 3.06 2.80 -3.26
N GLN A 205 2.58 2.83 -4.52
CA GLN A 205 2.23 1.69 -5.35
C GLN A 205 1.06 0.83 -4.86
N ASP A 206 0.49 1.10 -3.68
CA ASP A 206 -0.74 0.48 -3.19
C ASP A 206 -1.55 1.49 -2.35
N PHE A 207 -1.57 2.75 -2.77
CA PHE A 207 -2.37 3.79 -2.11
C PHE A 207 -3.84 3.62 -2.48
N ARG A 208 -4.58 2.88 -1.66
CA ARG A 208 -6.00 2.56 -1.89
C ARG A 208 -6.80 2.59 -0.61
N THR A 209 -8.12 2.70 -0.76
CA THR A 209 -9.04 2.43 0.35
C THR A 209 -8.82 1.01 0.86
N GLY A 210 -8.46 0.89 2.13
CA GLY A 210 -7.98 -0.35 2.73
C GLY A 210 -6.54 -0.30 3.23
N ASN A 211 -5.72 0.65 2.74
CA ASN A 211 -4.33 0.85 3.15
C ASN A 211 -4.12 2.19 3.86
N PHE A 212 -5.16 2.69 4.48
CA PHE A 212 -5.08 3.79 5.43
C PHE A 212 -6.14 3.59 6.52
N LEU A 213 -5.89 4.18 7.68
CA LEU A 213 -6.78 4.17 8.83
C LEU A 213 -7.60 5.46 8.85
N VAL A 214 -8.88 5.34 9.18
CA VAL A 214 -9.76 6.47 9.48
C VAL A 214 -10.48 6.30 10.81
N ASP A 215 -10.72 7.40 11.50
CA ASP A 215 -11.64 7.47 12.64
C ASP A 215 -12.87 8.32 12.30
N ALA A 216 -13.58 8.83 13.30
CA ALA A 216 -14.75 9.68 13.09
C ALA A 216 -14.41 11.06 12.49
N ASP A 217 -13.18 11.53 12.69
CA ASP A 217 -12.75 12.88 12.34
C ASP A 217 -11.98 12.92 11.00
N GLY A 218 -11.39 11.80 10.58
CA GLY A 218 -10.75 11.71 9.26
C GLY A 218 -9.65 10.67 9.18
N LEU A 219 -8.60 10.99 8.42
CA LEU A 219 -7.45 10.12 8.18
C LEU A 219 -6.51 10.11 9.40
N THR A 220 -6.15 8.94 9.90
CA THR A 220 -5.23 8.80 11.04
C THR A 220 -3.86 8.27 10.65
N ALA A 221 -3.75 7.38 9.65
CA ALA A 221 -2.47 6.90 9.13
C ALA A 221 -2.56 6.29 7.72
N VAL A 222 -1.52 6.46 6.91
CA VAL A 222 -1.26 5.71 5.68
C VAL A 222 -0.39 4.49 6.01
N LEU A 223 -0.76 3.31 5.51
CA LEU A 223 -0.18 2.02 5.86
C LEU A 223 0.33 1.27 4.62
N ASP A 224 1.06 0.18 4.86
CA ASP A 224 1.41 -0.83 3.86
C ASP A 224 2.32 -0.36 2.71
N TRP A 225 3.56 -0.08 3.06
CA TRP A 225 4.55 0.53 2.15
C TRP A 225 5.42 -0.50 1.43
N GLU A 226 5.05 -1.78 1.48
CA GLU A 226 5.88 -2.88 0.99
C GLU A 226 6.09 -2.86 -0.53
N PHE A 227 5.27 -2.15 -1.29
CA PHE A 227 5.43 -2.02 -2.75
C PHE A 227 6.05 -0.70 -3.18
N ALA A 228 6.41 0.18 -2.25
CA ALA A 228 6.87 1.52 -2.58
C ALA A 228 8.13 1.50 -3.48
N ALA A 229 8.10 2.32 -4.52
CA ALA A 229 9.11 2.32 -5.57
C ALA A 229 9.14 3.64 -6.34
N TRP A 230 10.11 3.78 -7.24
CA TRP A 230 10.13 4.87 -8.22
C TRP A 230 9.07 4.63 -9.31
N SER A 231 8.21 5.62 -9.56
CA SER A 231 7.23 5.56 -10.66
C SER A 231 6.78 6.95 -11.10
N ASP A 232 5.89 6.99 -12.09
CA ASP A 232 5.07 8.15 -12.41
C ASP A 232 4.10 8.42 -11.24
N PRO A 233 4.02 9.65 -10.69
CA PRO A 233 3.08 9.99 -9.62
C PRO A 233 1.61 9.75 -9.98
N ALA A 234 1.27 9.73 -11.28
CA ALA A 234 -0.08 9.38 -11.72
C ALA A 234 -0.42 7.91 -11.43
N CYS A 235 0.55 7.03 -11.16
CA CYS A 235 0.26 5.64 -10.81
C CYS A 235 -0.50 5.51 -9.48
N ASP A 236 -0.15 6.30 -8.46
CA ASP A 236 -0.86 6.26 -7.17
C ASP A 236 -2.25 6.90 -7.29
N LEU A 237 -2.37 7.99 -8.04
CA LEU A 237 -3.67 8.62 -8.29
C LEU A 237 -4.60 7.70 -9.09
N GLY A 238 -4.08 7.05 -10.13
CA GLY A 238 -4.82 6.08 -10.93
C GLY A 238 -5.17 4.82 -10.12
N TRP A 239 -4.27 4.33 -9.26
CA TRP A 239 -4.56 3.22 -8.35
C TRP A 239 -5.67 3.60 -7.36
N PHE A 240 -5.56 4.74 -6.70
CA PHE A 240 -6.56 5.20 -5.74
C PHE A 240 -7.94 5.43 -6.39
N CYS A 241 -7.94 5.98 -7.61
CA CYS A 241 -9.17 6.29 -8.31
C CYS A 241 -9.77 5.12 -9.10
N ALA A 242 -9.07 3.99 -9.26
CA ALA A 242 -9.57 2.88 -10.05
C ALA A 242 -10.86 2.26 -9.48
N GLU A 243 -11.82 1.91 -10.34
CA GLU A 243 -13.12 1.32 -9.97
C GLU A 243 -12.97 0.09 -9.05
N CYS A 244 -11.95 -0.74 -9.28
CA CYS A 244 -11.66 -1.92 -8.48
C CYS A 244 -11.39 -1.65 -6.99
N TRP A 245 -11.10 -0.40 -6.60
CA TRP A 245 -10.84 0.00 -5.22
C TRP A 245 -11.93 0.88 -4.60
N ARG A 246 -13.08 1.03 -5.27
CA ARG A 246 -14.20 1.86 -4.80
C ARG A 246 -15.27 1.10 -4.02
N PHE A 247 -15.11 -0.21 -3.82
CA PHE A 247 -16.03 -1.06 -3.03
C PHE A 247 -17.52 -0.90 -3.38
N SER A 248 -17.83 -0.91 -4.68
CA SER A 248 -19.19 -0.73 -5.23
C SER A 248 -19.78 0.68 -5.06
N ARG A 249 -18.93 1.71 -4.99
CA ARG A 249 -19.31 3.12 -5.07
C ARG A 249 -18.82 3.76 -6.39
N PRO A 250 -19.50 3.48 -7.52
CA PRO A 250 -19.08 4.03 -8.81
C PRO A 250 -19.22 5.57 -8.88
N ASP A 251 -20.04 6.15 -8.00
CA ASP A 251 -20.30 7.58 -7.88
C ASP A 251 -19.19 8.37 -7.17
N LEU A 252 -18.25 7.69 -6.49
CA LEU A 252 -17.17 8.32 -5.73
C LEU A 252 -15.81 7.86 -6.26
N ASP A 253 -15.30 8.61 -7.23
CA ASP A 253 -14.05 8.30 -7.93
C ASP A 253 -12.84 8.20 -6.99
N GLY A 254 -12.77 8.96 -5.91
CA GLY A 254 -11.67 8.92 -4.95
C GLY A 254 -11.80 7.74 -3.99
N GLY A 255 -11.44 6.54 -4.46
CA GLY A 255 -11.40 5.31 -3.66
C GLY A 255 -12.73 4.88 -3.05
N GLY A 256 -13.86 5.33 -3.60
CA GLY A 256 -15.18 5.12 -2.99
C GLY A 256 -15.48 6.03 -1.79
N ILE A 257 -14.64 7.04 -1.55
CA ILE A 257 -14.70 7.93 -0.37
C ILE A 257 -15.18 9.32 -0.74
N ALA A 258 -14.63 9.90 -1.79
CA ALA A 258 -14.84 11.30 -2.17
C ALA A 258 -14.89 11.47 -3.68
N SER A 259 -15.20 12.68 -4.13
CA SER A 259 -15.02 13.09 -5.51
C SER A 259 -13.53 13.06 -5.93
N ARG A 260 -13.26 12.79 -7.21
CA ARG A 260 -11.90 12.94 -7.77
C ARG A 260 -11.40 14.38 -7.60
N GLU A 261 -12.30 15.36 -7.73
CA GLU A 261 -11.96 16.78 -7.62
C GLU A 261 -11.40 17.12 -6.23
N ALA A 262 -11.99 16.61 -5.15
CA ALA A 262 -11.44 16.80 -3.81
C ALA A 262 -10.02 16.23 -3.68
N VAL A 263 -9.79 15.03 -4.19
CA VAL A 263 -8.47 14.39 -4.15
C VAL A 263 -7.45 15.23 -4.91
N LEU A 264 -7.76 15.63 -6.15
CA LEU A 264 -6.85 16.42 -6.98
C LEU A 264 -6.62 17.83 -6.41
N SER A 265 -7.65 18.44 -5.82
CA SER A 265 -7.54 19.74 -5.15
C SER A 265 -6.60 19.68 -3.95
N GLY A 266 -6.74 18.67 -3.08
CA GLY A 266 -5.84 18.46 -1.95
C GLY A 266 -4.41 18.15 -2.37
N TYR A 267 -4.25 17.35 -3.44
CA TYR A 267 -2.95 17.06 -4.04
C TYR A 267 -2.28 18.33 -4.58
N ALA A 268 -3.01 19.15 -5.33
CA ALA A 268 -2.53 20.43 -5.87
C ALA A 268 -2.14 21.41 -4.75
N ALA A 269 -3.02 21.58 -3.74
CA ALA A 269 -2.80 22.50 -2.63
C ALA A 269 -1.54 22.19 -1.81
N ALA A 270 -1.12 20.92 -1.79
CA ALA A 270 0.08 20.44 -1.11
C ALA A 270 1.36 20.51 -1.98
N GLY A 271 1.27 21.12 -3.16
CA GLY A 271 2.39 21.28 -4.11
C GLY A 271 2.54 20.10 -5.09
N GLY A 272 1.55 19.22 -5.17
CA GLY A 272 1.47 18.22 -6.23
C GLY A 272 1.18 18.87 -7.59
N ILE A 273 1.82 18.37 -8.64
CA ILE A 273 1.51 18.78 -10.02
C ILE A 273 0.46 17.82 -10.53
N VAL A 274 -0.78 18.31 -10.69
CA VAL A 274 -1.92 17.49 -11.13
C VAL A 274 -1.62 16.93 -12.53
N PRO A 275 -1.58 15.59 -12.69
CA PRO A 275 -1.34 15.00 -14.00
C PRO A 275 -2.53 15.24 -14.95
N GLU A 276 -2.24 15.26 -16.25
CA GLU A 276 -3.27 15.32 -17.29
C GLU A 276 -4.29 14.17 -17.12
N PRO A 277 -5.61 14.43 -17.31
CA PRO A 277 -6.64 13.43 -17.10
C PRO A 277 -6.40 12.12 -17.87
N GLY A 278 -5.91 12.20 -19.11
CA GLY A 278 -5.60 11.02 -19.93
C GLY A 278 -4.48 10.15 -19.34
N ARG A 279 -3.48 10.76 -18.68
CA ARG A 279 -2.41 10.04 -18.00
C ARG A 279 -2.92 9.30 -16.77
N VAL A 280 -3.78 9.94 -15.96
CA VAL A 280 -4.43 9.28 -14.80
C VAL A 280 -5.30 8.11 -15.28
N ARG A 281 -6.11 8.32 -16.32
CA ARG A 281 -6.95 7.27 -16.91
C ARG A 281 -6.14 6.08 -17.41
N TRP A 282 -4.99 6.32 -18.06
CA TRP A 282 -4.09 5.23 -18.47
C TRP A 282 -3.61 4.42 -17.25
N TRP A 283 -3.25 5.09 -16.16
CA TRP A 283 -2.87 4.42 -14.91
C TRP A 283 -4.05 3.69 -14.22
N GLU A 284 -5.29 4.14 -14.38
CA GLU A 284 -6.48 3.40 -13.93
C GLU A 284 -6.65 2.10 -14.72
N VAL A 285 -6.39 2.07 -16.03
CA VAL A 285 -6.36 0.83 -16.82
C VAL A 285 -5.27 -0.09 -16.29
N MET A 286 -4.05 0.43 -16.08
CA MET A 286 -2.95 -0.35 -15.48
C MET A 286 -3.29 -0.89 -14.09
N ALA A 287 -4.04 -0.15 -13.28
CA ALA A 287 -4.47 -0.59 -11.96
C ALA A 287 -5.38 -1.84 -12.06
N HIS A 288 -6.31 -1.87 -13.02
CA HIS A 288 -7.16 -3.04 -13.25
C HIS A 288 -6.38 -4.24 -13.78
N ILE A 289 -5.43 -4.04 -14.70
CA ILE A 289 -4.55 -5.12 -15.20
C ILE A 289 -3.74 -5.70 -14.04
N ARG A 290 -3.06 -4.83 -13.27
CA ARG A 290 -2.23 -5.26 -12.14
C ARG A 290 -3.06 -5.97 -11.08
N TRP A 291 -4.26 -5.48 -10.76
CA TRP A 291 -5.12 -6.15 -9.79
C TRP A 291 -5.62 -7.51 -10.31
N ALA A 292 -5.91 -7.64 -11.61
CA ALA A 292 -6.28 -8.93 -12.18
C ALA A 292 -5.13 -9.94 -12.13
N VAL A 293 -3.90 -9.50 -12.41
CA VAL A 293 -2.68 -10.31 -12.24
C VAL A 293 -2.52 -10.76 -10.78
N ILE A 294 -2.63 -9.84 -9.83
CA ILE A 294 -2.52 -10.17 -8.39
C ILE A 294 -3.64 -11.15 -7.98
N ALA A 295 -4.88 -10.93 -8.43
CA ALA A 295 -6.00 -11.81 -8.16
C ALA A 295 -5.73 -13.24 -8.64
N LEU A 296 -5.23 -13.38 -9.88
CA LEU A 296 -4.83 -14.67 -10.44
C LEU A 296 -3.71 -15.33 -9.63
N GLN A 297 -2.68 -14.58 -9.22
CA GLN A 297 -1.62 -15.10 -8.34
C GLN A 297 -2.18 -15.64 -7.02
N GLN A 298 -3.15 -14.94 -6.41
CA GLN A 298 -3.82 -15.44 -5.20
C GLN A 298 -4.63 -16.71 -5.48
N GLY A 299 -5.35 -16.78 -6.60
CA GLY A 299 -6.06 -17.99 -7.03
C GLY A 299 -5.13 -19.18 -7.23
N ASP A 300 -4.00 -18.99 -7.92
CA ASP A 300 -3.02 -20.05 -8.19
C ASP A 300 -2.40 -20.61 -6.90
N ARG A 301 -2.20 -19.76 -5.86
CA ARG A 301 -1.74 -20.21 -4.53
C ARG A 301 -2.71 -21.19 -3.88
N HIS A 302 -4.01 -20.98 -4.07
CA HIS A 302 -5.03 -21.94 -3.64
C HIS A 302 -4.99 -23.22 -4.48
N ASP A 303 -5.03 -23.08 -5.80
CA ASP A 303 -5.18 -24.19 -6.74
C ASP A 303 -3.96 -25.13 -6.74
N SER A 304 -2.76 -24.59 -6.54
CA SER A 304 -1.52 -25.37 -6.37
C SER A 304 -1.44 -26.12 -5.03
N GLY A 305 -2.31 -25.79 -4.07
CA GLY A 305 -2.28 -26.32 -2.71
C GLY A 305 -1.22 -25.69 -1.80
N ALA A 306 -0.45 -24.70 -2.28
CA ALA A 306 0.52 -23.96 -1.47
C ALA A 306 -0.15 -23.29 -0.25
N GLU A 307 -1.35 -22.75 -0.43
CA GLU A 307 -2.20 -22.27 0.67
C GLU A 307 -3.68 -22.49 0.35
N ARG A 308 -4.28 -23.52 0.96
CA ARG A 308 -5.70 -23.85 0.74
C ARG A 308 -6.61 -22.90 1.53
N SER A 309 -7.01 -21.80 0.89
CA SER A 309 -7.90 -20.79 1.45
C SER A 309 -9.06 -20.45 0.53
N LEU A 310 -10.31 -20.51 1.04
CA LEU A 310 -11.50 -20.10 0.26
C LEU A 310 -11.42 -18.62 -0.14
N HIS A 311 -10.83 -17.78 0.71
CA HIS A 311 -10.64 -16.36 0.40
C HIS A 311 -9.73 -16.17 -0.83
N LEU A 312 -8.62 -16.92 -0.92
CA LEU A 312 -7.70 -16.86 -2.06
C LEU A 312 -8.37 -17.37 -3.35
N ALA A 313 -9.14 -18.47 -3.27
CA ALA A 313 -9.90 -19.00 -4.39
C ALA A 313 -10.92 -17.98 -4.92
N LEU A 314 -11.68 -17.34 -4.03
CA LEU A 314 -12.65 -16.31 -4.40
C LEU A 314 -11.97 -15.06 -4.96
N THR A 315 -10.81 -14.67 -4.43
CA THR A 315 -10.01 -13.57 -4.97
C THR A 315 -9.61 -13.84 -6.42
N GLY A 316 -9.19 -15.07 -6.73
CA GLY A 316 -8.89 -15.49 -8.11
C GLY A 316 -10.01 -15.23 -9.10
N ARG A 317 -11.28 -15.40 -8.68
CA ARG A 317 -12.46 -15.17 -9.53
C ARG A 317 -12.75 -13.69 -9.81
N ILE A 318 -12.16 -12.77 -9.05
CA ILE A 318 -12.30 -11.32 -9.31
C ILE A 318 -11.68 -10.95 -10.66
N SER A 319 -10.65 -11.67 -11.11
CA SER A 319 -9.97 -11.45 -12.39
C SER A 319 -10.92 -11.40 -13.59
N ASP A 320 -11.97 -12.22 -13.61
CA ASP A 320 -12.94 -12.27 -14.70
C ASP A 320 -13.76 -10.97 -14.81
N THR A 321 -14.12 -10.38 -13.66
CA THR A 321 -14.81 -9.08 -13.61
C THR A 321 -13.89 -7.94 -14.05
N LEU A 322 -12.61 -8.01 -13.67
CA LEU A 322 -11.61 -7.01 -14.05
C LEU A 322 -11.32 -7.05 -15.54
N GLU A 323 -11.22 -8.23 -16.15
CA GLU A 323 -11.05 -8.35 -17.60
C GLU A 323 -12.24 -7.81 -18.37
N TYR A 324 -13.46 -8.10 -17.92
CA TYR A 324 -14.65 -7.51 -18.52
C TYR A 324 -14.61 -5.98 -18.46
N ARG A 325 -14.25 -5.41 -17.31
CA ARG A 325 -14.08 -3.95 -17.17
C ARG A 325 -12.99 -3.40 -18.07
N LEU A 326 -11.85 -4.08 -18.18
CA LEU A 326 -10.75 -3.66 -19.06
C LEU A 326 -11.19 -3.57 -20.52
N LEU A 327 -12.00 -4.52 -21.01
CA LEU A 327 -12.55 -4.47 -22.36
C LEU A 327 -13.45 -3.25 -22.58
N GLN A 328 -14.23 -2.85 -21.57
CA GLN A 328 -15.05 -1.63 -21.62
C GLN A 328 -14.19 -0.36 -21.57
N MET A 329 -13.20 -0.32 -20.68
CA MET A 329 -12.31 0.83 -20.52
C MET A 329 -11.44 1.10 -21.75
N THR A 330 -11.12 0.05 -22.52
CA THR A 330 -10.21 0.10 -23.69
C THR A 330 -10.93 -0.12 -25.02
N ALA A 331 -12.26 -0.03 -25.03
CA ALA A 331 -13.04 -0.11 -26.25
C ALA A 331 -12.65 1.04 -27.22
N PRO A 332 -12.69 0.82 -28.56
CA PRO A 332 -12.32 1.85 -29.53
C PRO A 332 -13.10 3.16 -29.41
N GLU A 333 -14.36 3.08 -28.96
CA GLU A 333 -15.24 4.24 -28.73
C GLU A 333 -14.93 4.98 -27.42
N ALA A 334 -14.15 4.37 -26.53
CA ALA A 334 -13.72 4.93 -25.27
C ALA A 334 -12.32 5.57 -25.36
N ALA A 335 -11.59 5.43 -26.47
CA ALA A 335 -10.22 5.91 -26.62
C ALA A 335 -10.14 7.42 -26.92
#